data_AF-A0A512N4P3-F1
#
_entry.id   AF-A0A512N4P3-F1
#
_cell.length_a   1.000
_cell.length_b   1.000
_cell.length_c   1.000
_cell.angle_alpha   90.00
_cell.angle_beta   90.00
_cell.angle_gamma   90.00
#
_symmetry.space_group_name_H-M   'P 1'
#
loop_
_entity.id
_entity.type
_entity.pdbx_description
1 polymer ?
#
loop_
_entity_poly.entity_id
_entity_poly.type
_entity_poly.pdbx_seq_one_letter_code
_entity_poly.pdbx_strand_id
1 'polypeptide(L)'
;MGLREKFHSRERRCDLLDAICDVIIADKGPTRVVVRSMLEADVRAIAADPSALVGSDGPCVAPYGVTGQGKPHPRLYGTFLRLIGHYARDLGLLTLPQAIAKMTGGARRGGPRPSA
;
A
#
# COMPACT_ATOMS: atom_id res chain seq x y z
N MET A 1 4.77 10.74 -18.85
CA MET A 1 6.21 11.04 -18.66
C MET A 1 6.46 11.16 -17.16
N GLY A 2 6.96 10.11 -16.52
CA GLY A 2 7.07 10.06 -15.06
C GLY A 2 8.38 10.67 -14.59
N LEU A 3 8.35 11.92 -14.12
CA LEU A 3 9.48 12.57 -13.48
C LEU A 3 9.84 11.81 -12.20
N ARG A 4 10.96 11.07 -12.24
CA ARG A 4 11.69 10.64 -11.05
C ARG A 4 12.62 11.79 -10.68
N GLU A 5 12.11 12.83 -10.04
CA GLU A 5 12.99 13.83 -9.44
C GLU A 5 13.33 13.39 -8.01
N LYS A 6 14.58 12.96 -7.81
CA LYS A 6 15.15 12.83 -6.47
C LYS A 6 15.40 14.25 -5.98
N PHE A 7 14.52 14.74 -5.11
CA PHE A 7 14.70 16.03 -4.43
C PHE A 7 15.96 15.98 -3.56
N HIS A 8 17.04 16.57 -4.07
CA HIS A 8 18.23 16.90 -3.29
C HIS A 8 18.14 18.39 -3.00
N SER A 9 18.11 18.79 -1.72
CA SER A 9 18.08 20.20 -1.30
C SER A 9 19.33 21.00 -1.71
N ARG A 10 20.29 20.39 -2.41
CA ARG A 10 21.54 21.01 -2.85
C ARG A 10 21.41 21.89 -4.10
N GLU A 11 20.37 21.73 -4.91
CA GLU A 11 20.26 22.43 -6.20
C GLU A 11 19.41 23.71 -6.18
N ARG A 12 18.49 23.85 -5.22
CA ARG A 12 17.70 25.07 -5.04
C ARG A 12 18.14 25.74 -3.74
N ARG A 13 18.69 26.95 -3.82
CA ARG A 13 18.98 27.80 -2.65
C ARG A 13 17.67 28.38 -2.09
N CYS A 14 16.78 27.51 -1.64
CA CYS A 14 15.54 27.87 -0.95
C CYS A 14 15.32 26.94 0.25
N ASP A 15 14.42 27.33 1.14
CA ASP A 15 14.01 26.49 2.25
C ASP A 15 13.34 25.19 1.72
N LEU A 16 13.49 24.09 2.46
CA LEU A 16 12.94 22.79 2.05
C LEU A 16 11.42 22.84 1.94
N LEU A 17 10.76 23.60 2.81
CA LEU A 17 9.31 23.76 2.79
C LEU A 17 8.88 24.49 1.53
N ASP A 18 9.54 25.60 1.20
CA ASP A 18 9.28 26.36 -0.03
C ASP A 18 9.45 25.49 -1.27
N ALA A 19 10.53 24.69 -1.33
CA ALA A 19 10.76 23.76 -2.43
C ALA A 19 9.64 22.71 -2.58
N ILE A 20 9.10 22.20 -1.47
CA ILE A 20 7.98 21.23 -1.50
C ILE A 20 6.69 21.94 -1.93
N CYS A 21 6.42 23.14 -1.40
CA CYS A 21 5.26 23.94 -1.78
C CYS A 21 5.26 24.25 -3.28
N ASP A 22 6.41 24.65 -3.83
CA ASP A 22 6.57 24.93 -5.26
C ASP A 22 6.23 23.72 -6.14
N VAL A 23 6.64 22.51 -5.73
CA VAL A 23 6.33 21.26 -6.45
C VAL A 23 4.84 20.98 -6.45
N ILE A 24 4.21 21.08 -5.27
CA ILE A 24 2.78 20.80 -5.13
C ILE A 24 1.96 21.78 -5.98
N ILE A 25 2.36 23.06 -5.99
CA ILE A 25 1.76 24.10 -6.83
C ILE A 25 1.97 23.79 -8.32
N ALA A 26 3.20 23.49 -8.74
CA ALA A 26 3.54 23.21 -10.14
C ALA A 26 2.82 21.97 -10.69
N ASP A 27 2.69 20.92 -9.89
CA ASP A 27 2.04 19.67 -10.27
C ASP A 27 0.49 19.76 -10.17
N LYS A 28 -0.03 20.81 -9.52
CA LYS A 28 -1.47 21.02 -9.23
C LYS A 28 -2.06 20.01 -8.23
N GLY A 29 -1.25 19.55 -7.27
CA GLY A 29 -1.68 18.70 -6.17
C GLY A 29 -1.76 17.17 -6.34
N PRO A 30 -1.40 16.50 -7.47
CA PRO A 30 -1.36 15.05 -7.55
C PRO A 30 -0.04 14.46 -7.02
N THR A 31 0.85 15.28 -6.45
CA THR A 31 2.14 14.87 -5.91
C THR A 31 1.96 13.77 -4.85
N ARG A 32 2.65 12.65 -5.03
CA ARG A 32 2.60 11.50 -4.10
C ARG A 32 3.97 11.25 -3.49
N VAL A 33 3.98 10.90 -2.21
CA VAL A 33 5.19 10.51 -1.49
C VAL A 33 5.18 9.01 -1.23
N VAL A 34 6.29 8.34 -1.50
CA VAL A 34 6.52 6.96 -1.07
C VAL A 34 7.28 6.99 0.23
N VAL A 35 6.59 6.71 1.33
CA VAL A 35 7.21 6.62 2.66
C VAL A 35 7.50 5.16 2.98
N ARG A 36 8.77 4.84 3.22
CA ARG A 36 9.20 3.53 3.72
C ARG A 36 9.35 3.60 5.24
N SER A 37 8.25 3.41 5.97
CA SER A 37 8.23 3.53 7.43
C SER A 37 8.26 2.20 8.19
N MET A 38 8.01 1.07 7.53
CA MET A 38 7.89 -0.23 8.21
C MET A 38 9.05 -1.17 7.85
N LEU A 39 9.47 -1.97 8.84
CA LEU A 39 10.38 -3.09 8.63
C LEU A 39 9.60 -4.32 8.18
N GLU A 40 10.20 -5.08 7.27
CA GLU A 40 9.60 -6.33 6.76
C GLU A 40 9.41 -7.37 7.88
N ALA A 41 10.27 -7.36 8.91
CA ALA A 41 10.14 -8.25 10.06
C ALA A 41 8.82 -8.01 10.84
N ASP A 42 8.47 -6.74 11.07
CA ASP A 42 7.23 -6.38 11.76
C ASP A 42 6.00 -6.76 10.93
N VAL A 43 6.08 -6.54 9.61
CA VAL A 43 5.01 -6.93 8.68
C VAL A 43 4.79 -8.45 8.71
N ARG A 44 5.86 -9.24 8.77
CA ARG A 44 5.76 -10.71 8.89
C ARG A 44 5.19 -11.14 10.23
N ALA A 45 5.63 -10.52 11.33
CA ALA A 45 5.10 -10.81 12.66
C ALA A 45 3.59 -10.57 12.72
N ILE A 46 3.12 -9.43 12.20
CA ILE A 46 1.69 -9.11 12.13
C ILE A 46 0.97 -10.07 11.17
N ALA A 47 1.55 -10.38 10.01
CA ALA A 47 0.91 -11.27 9.03
C ALA A 47 0.70 -12.70 9.59
N ALA A 48 1.63 -13.19 10.41
CA ALA A 48 1.58 -14.50 11.05
C ALA A 48 0.57 -14.57 12.22
N ASP A 49 0.27 -13.44 12.87
CA ASP A 49 -0.62 -13.40 14.02
C ASP A 49 -2.04 -13.91 13.67
N PRO A 50 -2.63 -14.87 14.38
CA PRO A 50 -3.94 -15.44 14.04
C PRO A 50 -5.11 -14.45 14.03
N SER A 51 -5.01 -13.35 14.77
CA SER A 51 -6.05 -12.31 14.86
C SER A 51 -5.96 -11.28 13.73
N ALA A 52 -4.80 -11.14 13.11
CA ALA A 52 -4.60 -10.19 12.02
C ALA A 52 -5.32 -10.60 10.73
N LEU A 53 -6.04 -9.65 10.13
CA LEU A 53 -6.69 -9.77 8.84
C LEU A 53 -5.94 -8.98 7.76
N VAL A 54 -6.22 -9.27 6.50
CA VAL A 54 -5.52 -8.64 5.36
C VAL A 54 -6.48 -7.75 4.57
N GLY A 55 -6.04 -6.51 4.35
CA GLY A 55 -6.69 -5.54 3.46
C GLY A 55 -5.66 -4.83 2.61
N SER A 56 -6.01 -4.47 1.37
CA SER A 56 -5.04 -3.86 0.45
C SER A 56 -4.66 -2.43 0.82
N ASP A 57 -5.56 -1.69 1.48
CA ASP A 57 -5.44 -0.24 1.69
C ASP A 57 -5.10 0.51 0.36
N GLY A 58 -5.53 -0.08 -0.76
CA GLY A 58 -5.33 0.48 -2.08
C GLY A 58 -6.42 1.53 -2.36
N PRO A 59 -6.08 2.69 -2.94
CA PRO A 59 -7.10 3.62 -3.42
C PRO A 59 -7.93 2.96 -4.52
N CYS A 60 -9.23 3.24 -4.55
CA CYS A 60 -10.12 2.79 -5.63
C CYS A 60 -9.74 3.49 -6.94
N VAL A 61 -9.08 2.77 -7.84
CA VAL A 61 -8.69 3.28 -9.16
C VAL A 61 -9.27 2.38 -10.24
N ALA A 62 -9.80 3.00 -11.29
CA ALA A 62 -10.15 2.27 -12.51
C ALA A 62 -8.90 2.18 -13.40
N PRO A 63 -8.75 1.15 -14.24
CA PRO A 63 -7.65 1.09 -15.21
C PRO A 63 -7.82 2.09 -16.38
N TYR A 64 -8.91 2.87 -16.37
CA TYR A 64 -9.27 3.85 -17.38
C TYR A 64 -9.75 5.16 -16.73
N GLY A 65 -9.92 6.19 -17.57
CA GLY A 65 -10.44 7.48 -17.13
C GLY A 65 -9.49 8.24 -16.20
N VAL A 66 -10.05 9.23 -15.51
CA VAL A 66 -9.28 10.16 -14.67
C VAL A 66 -8.72 9.49 -13.40
N THR A 67 -9.37 8.46 -12.87
CA THR A 67 -8.94 7.75 -11.66
C THR A 67 -7.84 6.73 -11.92
N GLY A 68 -7.64 6.33 -13.18
CA GLY A 68 -6.55 5.43 -13.61
C GLY A 68 -5.23 6.12 -13.89
N GLN A 69 -5.18 7.45 -13.79
CA GLN A 69 -3.96 8.20 -14.05
C GLN A 69 -2.94 8.03 -12.92
N GLY A 70 -1.66 7.99 -13.30
CA GLY A 70 -0.54 7.89 -12.38
C GLY A 70 -0.04 6.46 -12.13
N LYS A 71 0.64 6.26 -11.01
CA LYS A 71 1.23 4.97 -10.62
C LYS A 71 0.66 4.56 -9.26
N PRO A 72 -0.30 3.63 -9.19
CA PRO A 72 -0.83 3.17 -7.91
C PRO A 72 0.24 2.37 -7.15
N HIS A 73 0.13 2.37 -5.82
CA HIS A 73 1.01 1.56 -4.98
C HIS A 73 0.79 0.07 -5.29
N PRO A 74 1.84 -0.77 -5.37
CA PRO A 74 1.71 -2.19 -5.73
C PRO A 74 0.78 -3.00 -4.81
N ARG A 75 0.55 -2.52 -3.58
CA ARG A 75 -0.42 -3.11 -2.63
C ARG A 75 -1.84 -3.17 -3.19
N LEU A 76 -2.20 -2.26 -4.09
CA LEU A 76 -3.55 -2.21 -4.67
C LEU A 76 -3.91 -3.53 -5.36
N TYR A 77 -3.04 -4.03 -6.22
CA TYR A 77 -3.29 -5.26 -7.00
C TYR A 77 -2.60 -6.49 -6.39
N GLY A 78 -1.55 -6.29 -5.59
CA GLY A 78 -0.66 -7.35 -5.17
C GLY A 78 -0.90 -7.91 -3.76
N THR A 79 -1.71 -7.26 -2.91
CA THR A 79 -1.76 -7.63 -1.46
C THR A 79 -2.12 -9.10 -1.23
N PHE A 80 -3.21 -9.58 -1.85
CA PHE A 80 -3.67 -10.97 -1.65
C PHE A 80 -2.74 -11.99 -2.32
N LEU A 81 -2.24 -11.67 -3.52
CA LEU A 81 -1.28 -12.51 -4.24
C LEU A 81 0.05 -12.61 -3.48
N ARG A 82 0.50 -11.53 -2.84
CA ARG A 82 1.70 -11.54 -1.99
C ARG A 82 1.50 -12.36 -0.73
N LEU A 83 0.31 -12.34 -0.12
CA LEU A 83 0.00 -13.20 1.03
C LEU A 83 0.06 -14.68 0.66
N ILE A 84 -0.57 -15.08 -0.44
CA ILE A 84 -0.64 -16.48 -0.87
C ILE A 84 0.69 -16.97 -1.44
N GLY A 85 1.32 -16.19 -2.32
CA GLY A 85 2.55 -16.56 -2.99
C GLY A 85 3.77 -16.39 -2.10
N HIS A 86 4.03 -15.16 -1.66
CA HIS A 86 5.26 -14.87 -0.95
C HIS A 86 5.21 -15.36 0.51
N TYR A 87 4.16 -15.02 1.26
CA TYR A 87 4.12 -15.34 2.68
C TYR A 87 3.74 -16.80 2.96
N ALA A 88 2.72 -17.35 2.28
CA ALA A 88 2.30 -18.73 2.53
C ALA A 88 3.16 -19.77 1.78
N ARG A 89 3.33 -19.62 0.47
CA ARG A 89 4.06 -20.61 -0.35
C ARG A 89 5.58 -20.49 -0.22
N ASP A 90 6.15 -19.30 -0.45
CA ASP A 90 7.61 -19.16 -0.57
C ASP A 90 8.31 -19.14 0.81
N LEU A 91 7.73 -18.44 1.78
CA LEU A 91 8.32 -18.29 3.13
C LEU A 91 7.76 -19.28 4.16
N GLY A 92 6.65 -19.97 3.88
CA GLY A 92 6.01 -20.87 4.84
C GLY A 92 5.55 -20.17 6.13
N LEU A 93 5.35 -18.85 6.10
CA LEU A 93 5.03 -18.04 7.29
C LEU A 93 3.66 -18.40 7.89
N LEU A 94 2.75 -18.86 7.03
CA LEU A 94 1.43 -19.34 7.37
C LEU A 94 1.01 -20.39 6.34
N THR A 95 0.11 -21.29 6.72
CA THR A 95 -0.44 -22.27 5.78
C THR A 95 -1.37 -21.59 4.75
N LEU A 96 -1.52 -22.19 3.57
CA LEU A 96 -2.45 -21.69 2.55
C LEU A 96 -3.89 -21.55 3.08
N PRO A 97 -4.45 -22.51 3.84
CA PRO A 97 -5.76 -22.34 4.49
C PRO A 97 -5.82 -21.15 5.45
N GLN A 98 -4.77 -20.89 6.24
CA GLN A 98 -4.71 -19.71 7.11
C GLN A 98 -4.70 -18.41 6.30
N ALA A 99 -3.95 -18.36 5.20
CA ALA A 99 -3.94 -17.20 4.30
C ALA A 99 -5.34 -16.94 3.71
N ILE A 100 -6.02 -17.98 3.21
CA ILE A 100 -7.39 -17.88 2.67
C ILE A 100 -8.37 -17.44 3.76
N ALA A 101 -8.27 -17.99 4.98
CA ALA A 101 -9.14 -17.62 6.08
C ALA A 101 -9.02 -16.13 6.44
N LYS A 102 -7.80 -15.58 6.44
CA LYS A 102 -7.53 -14.15 6.74
C LYS A 102 -8.17 -13.18 5.74
N MET A 103 -8.38 -13.59 4.50
CA MET A 103 -8.98 -12.74 3.45
C MET A 103 -10.47 -13.05 3.17
N THR A 104 -11.05 -14.05 3.82
CA THR A 104 -12.45 -14.48 3.60
C THR A 104 -13.22 -14.56 4.92
N GLY A 105 -13.25 -15.73 5.57
CA GLY A 105 -14.01 -15.98 6.79
C GLY A 105 -13.60 -15.09 7.97
N GLY A 106 -12.32 -14.74 8.08
CA GLY A 106 -11.82 -13.76 9.04
C GLY A 106 -12.39 -12.37 8.80
N ALA A 107 -12.40 -11.90 7.55
CA ALA A 107 -12.98 -10.61 7.17
C ALA A 107 -14.49 -10.56 7.47
N ARG A 108 -15.24 -11.64 7.19
CA ARG A 108 -16.66 -11.72 7.55
C ARG A 108 -16.91 -11.64 9.06
N ARG A 109 -16.04 -12.25 9.88
CA ARG A 109 -16.15 -12.19 11.35
C ARG A 109 -15.79 -10.82 11.91
N GLY A 110 -14.81 -10.14 11.32
CA GLY A 110 -14.37 -8.81 11.73
C GLY A 110 -15.24 -7.67 11.20
N GLY A 111 -16.08 -7.93 10.20
CA GLY A 111 -17.01 -6.95 9.63
C GLY A 111 -18.26 -6.70 10.48
N PRO A 112 -19.04 -5.65 10.18
CA PRO A 112 -20.29 -5.37 10.87
C PRO A 112 -21.26 -6.55 10.73
N ARG A 113 -21.84 -6.99 11.85
CA ARG A 113 -22.89 -8.02 11.86
C ARG A 113 -24.15 -7.40 11.24
N PRO A 114 -24.86 -8.12 10.35
CA PRO A 114 -26.13 -7.63 9.83
C PRO A 114 -27.09 -7.41 11.00
N SER A 115 -27.68 -6.22 11.10
CA SER A 115 -28.84 -5.99 11.96
C SER A 115 -29.99 -6.82 11.42
N ALA A 116 -30.51 -7.73 12.25
CA ALA A 116 -31.74 -8.47 11.97
C ALA A 116 -32.95 -7.53 11.91
#